data_AF-A0AAE3T6B7-F1
#
_entry.id   AF-A0AAE3T6B7-F1
#
_cell.length_a   1.000
_cell.length_b   1.000
_cell.length_c   1.000
_cell.angle_alpha   90.00
_cell.angle_beta   90.00
_cell.angle_gamma   90.00
#
_symmetry.space_group_name_H-M   'P 1'
#
loop_
_entity.id
_entity.type
_entity.pdbx_description
1 polymer ?
#
loop_
_entity_poly.entity_id
_entity_poly.type
_entity_poly.pdbx_seq_one_letter_code
_entity_poly.pdbx_strand_id
1 'polypeptide(L)'
;MNENDAEHEPITAMLEKPEKVSSFGESDVDFWLGKIVAWAKSEDIAGGLAKYRALPTDSVGARPMRHIAALALAGNVEKIEEYFCSFKAGNRLGFVPYITESMLDRAIELARREGDNARWKR
;
A
#
# COMPACT_ATOMS: atom_id res chain seq x y z
N MET A 1 18.23 9.11 -16.42
CA MET A 1 16.99 8.67 -15.75
C MET A 1 17.19 8.97 -14.28
N ASN A 2 16.46 9.93 -13.72
CA ASN A 2 16.59 10.28 -12.31
C ASN A 2 15.89 9.22 -11.48
N GLU A 3 16.60 8.62 -10.54
CA GLU A 3 16.13 7.55 -9.64
C GLU A 3 15.18 8.07 -8.52
N ASN A 4 14.66 9.30 -8.63
CA ASN A 4 13.99 10.01 -7.53
C ASN A 4 12.47 10.22 -7.69
N ASP A 5 11.83 9.72 -8.75
CA ASP A 5 10.41 10.04 -9.03
C ASP A 5 9.41 8.93 -8.65
N ALA A 6 9.81 7.97 -7.81
CA ALA A 6 8.83 7.21 -7.05
C ALA A 6 8.50 8.00 -5.79
N GLU A 7 7.68 9.07 -5.91
CA GLU A 7 7.12 9.75 -4.75
C GLU A 7 6.55 8.69 -3.80
N HIS A 8 7.23 8.49 -2.68
CA HIS A 8 6.84 7.55 -1.66
C HIS A 8 5.70 8.19 -0.88
N GLU A 9 4.48 8.07 -1.41
CA GLU A 9 3.26 8.40 -0.68
C GLU A 9 3.06 7.34 0.41
N PRO A 10 3.25 7.67 1.70
CA PRO A 10 2.98 6.72 2.77
C PRO A 10 1.47 6.51 2.93
N ILE A 11 1.06 5.34 3.44
CA ILE A 11 -0.36 5.03 3.68
C ILE A 11 -0.96 6.04 4.67
N THR A 12 -0.16 6.43 5.67
CA THR A 12 -0.48 7.42 6.69
C THR A 12 0.75 8.27 7.00
N ALA A 13 0.54 9.52 7.40
CA ALA A 13 1.62 10.42 7.80
C ALA A 13 1.17 11.24 9.01
N MET A 14 2.03 11.33 10.03
CA MET A 14 1.81 12.24 11.14
C MET A 14 1.86 13.67 10.60
N LEU A 15 0.72 14.36 10.58
CA LEU A 15 0.61 15.70 10.00
C LEU A 15 1.21 16.79 10.90
N GLU A 16 1.41 16.49 12.18
CA GLU A 16 2.03 17.41 13.10
C GLU A 16 3.52 17.55 12.79
N LYS A 17 3.93 18.78 12.47
CA LYS A 17 5.34 19.11 12.29
C LYS A 17 6.03 19.07 13.65
N PRO A 18 7.24 18.49 13.74
CA PRO A 18 8.01 18.54 14.98
C PRO A 18 8.31 20.00 15.33
N GLU A 19 8.00 20.38 16.57
CA GLU A 19 8.37 21.69 17.11
C GLU A 19 9.89 21.78 17.29
N LYS A 20 10.49 22.90 16.91
CA LYS A 20 11.88 23.19 17.24
C LYS A 20 11.95 23.62 18.69
N VAL A 21 12.39 22.71 19.55
CA VAL A 21 12.66 22.98 20.97
C VAL A 21 14.11 23.46 21.15
N SER A 22 14.30 24.54 21.90
CA SER A 22 15.61 25.15 22.19
C SER A 22 16.43 24.39 23.24
N SER A 23 15.78 23.53 24.02
CA SER A 23 16.41 22.55 24.91
C SER A 23 15.65 21.22 24.80
N PHE A 24 16.38 20.11 24.81
CA PHE A 24 15.81 18.77 24.67
C PHE A 24 16.36 17.88 25.79
N GLY A 25 15.47 17.38 26.64
CA GLY A 25 15.78 16.50 27.77
C GLY A 25 15.11 15.13 27.67
N GLU A 26 15.43 14.25 28.62
CA GLU A 26 14.88 12.89 28.68
C GLU A 26 13.35 12.88 28.81
N SER A 27 12.78 13.80 29.58
CA SER A 27 11.32 13.97 29.70
C SER A 27 10.64 14.34 28.37
N ASP A 28 11.35 15.07 27.50
CA ASP A 28 10.83 15.42 26.16
C ASP A 28 10.83 14.18 25.25
N VAL A 29 11.83 13.31 25.38
CA VAL A 29 11.90 12.03 24.66
C VAL A 29 10.68 11.17 24.99
N ASP A 30 10.39 10.96 26.28
CA ASP A 30 9.26 10.15 26.71
C ASP A 30 7.92 10.72 26.25
N PHE A 31 7.77 12.05 26.31
CA PHE A 31 6.59 12.74 25.80
C PHE A 31 6.39 12.50 24.30
N TRP A 32 7.42 12.72 23.48
CA TRP A 32 7.34 12.52 22.04
C TRP A 32 7.14 11.06 21.65
N LEU A 33 7.80 10.12 22.34
CA LEU A 33 7.57 8.69 22.15
C LEU A 33 6.12 8.31 22.44
N GLY A 34 5.56 8.78 23.55
CA GLY A 34 4.15 8.58 23.89
C GLY A 34 3.22 9.10 22.79
N LYS A 35 3.51 10.30 22.26
CA LYS A 35 2.74 10.91 21.18
C LYS A 35 2.80 10.11 19.87
N ILE A 36 4.00 9.69 19.46
CA ILE A 36 4.21 8.90 18.23
C ILE A 36 3.53 7.53 18.35
N VAL A 37 3.64 6.87 19.50
CA VAL A 37 2.98 5.57 19.72
C VAL A 37 1.46 5.72 19.72
N ALA A 38 0.91 6.76 20.35
CA ALA A 38 -0.52 7.04 20.33
C ALA A 38 -1.03 7.31 18.91
N TRP A 39 -0.30 8.15 18.16
CA TRP A 39 -0.57 8.41 16.74
C TRP A 39 -0.57 7.10 15.93
N ALA A 40 0.52 6.32 16.00
CA ALA A 40 0.66 5.08 15.23
C ALA A 40 -0.45 4.07 15.53
N LYS A 41 -0.94 4.02 16.79
CA LYS A 41 -2.08 3.17 17.18
C LYS A 41 -3.43 3.70 16.69
N SER A 42 -3.56 5.00 16.47
CA SER A 42 -4.79 5.64 16.01
C SER A 42 -4.98 5.57 14.49
N GLU A 43 -3.93 5.23 13.75
CA GLU A 43 -3.93 5.23 12.29
C GLU A 43 -4.81 4.12 11.68
N ASP A 44 -5.66 4.51 10.73
CA ASP A 44 -6.52 3.59 9.99
C ASP A 44 -5.81 3.06 8.73
N ILE A 45 -4.94 2.08 8.96
CA ILE A 45 -4.21 1.38 7.89
C ILE A 45 -5.20 0.69 6.93
N ALA A 46 -6.31 0.16 7.46
CA ALA A 46 -7.31 -0.54 6.66
C ALA A 46 -8.01 0.40 5.68
N GLY A 47 -8.40 1.59 6.13
CA GLY A 47 -8.94 2.66 5.30
C GLY A 47 -7.92 3.16 4.27
N GLY A 48 -6.65 3.29 4.65
CA GLY A 48 -5.56 3.61 3.72
C GLY A 48 -5.40 2.57 2.59
N LEU A 49 -5.37 1.28 2.94
CA LEU A 49 -5.33 0.19 1.96
C LEU A 49 -6.59 0.13 1.08
N ALA A 50 -7.76 0.46 1.64
CA ALA A 50 -9.00 0.56 0.87
C ALA A 50 -8.92 1.61 -0.25
N LYS A 51 -8.26 2.76 0.00
CA LYS A 51 -8.03 3.80 -1.02
C LYS A 51 -7.18 3.26 -2.17
N TYR A 52 -6.10 2.53 -1.87
CA TYR A 52 -5.27 1.93 -2.93
C TYR A 52 -6.00 0.85 -3.72
N ARG A 53 -6.86 0.04 -3.07
CA ARG A 53 -7.72 -0.92 -3.80
C ARG A 53 -8.69 -0.26 -4.77
N ALA A 54 -9.12 0.96 -4.48
CA ALA A 54 -10.06 1.71 -5.32
C ALA A 54 -9.37 2.49 -6.47
N LEU A 55 -8.03 2.48 -6.54
CA LEU A 55 -7.31 3.19 -7.60
C LEU A 55 -7.61 2.59 -8.99
N PRO A 56 -7.73 3.43 -10.03
CA PRO A 56 -7.85 2.96 -11.39
C PRO A 56 -6.51 2.44 -11.92
N THR A 57 -6.58 1.51 -12.86
CA THR A 57 -5.43 0.79 -13.44
C THR A 57 -4.50 1.68 -14.29
N ASP A 58 -5.02 2.80 -14.79
CA ASP A 58 -4.31 3.82 -15.57
C ASP A 58 -3.71 4.95 -14.71
N SER A 59 -3.68 4.77 -13.38
CA SER A 59 -3.03 5.72 -12.47
C SER A 59 -1.55 5.93 -12.81
N VAL A 60 -1.07 7.16 -12.61
CA VAL A 60 0.32 7.54 -12.88
C VAL A 60 1.32 7.01 -11.85
N GLY A 61 2.58 6.88 -12.26
CA GLY A 61 3.70 6.52 -11.38
C GLY A 61 3.54 5.13 -10.78
N ALA A 62 3.88 4.98 -9.50
CA ALA A 62 3.85 3.70 -8.79
C ALA A 62 2.45 3.26 -8.31
N ARG A 63 1.41 4.07 -8.53
CA ARG A 63 0.05 3.84 -8.03
C ARG A 63 -0.58 2.52 -8.50
N PRO A 64 -0.42 2.07 -9.77
CA PRO A 64 -0.94 0.77 -10.20
C PRO A 64 -0.29 -0.42 -9.47
N MET A 65 0.97 -0.29 -9.07
CA MET A 65 1.65 -1.31 -8.26
C MET A 65 1.07 -1.36 -6.84
N ARG A 66 0.83 -0.19 -6.23
CA ARG A 66 0.20 -0.08 -4.90
C ARG A 66 -1.22 -0.64 -4.92
N HIS A 67 -1.96 -0.42 -6.00
CA HIS A 67 -3.27 -1.01 -6.22
C HIS A 67 -3.23 -2.54 -6.19
N ILE A 68 -2.36 -3.16 -6.99
CA ILE A 68 -2.19 -4.63 -7.04
C ILE A 68 -1.77 -5.17 -5.67
N ALA A 69 -0.82 -4.51 -4.99
CA ALA A 69 -0.37 -4.92 -3.66
C ALA A 69 -1.50 -4.85 -2.62
N ALA A 70 -2.32 -3.79 -2.66
CA ALA A 70 -3.45 -3.62 -1.75
C ALA A 70 -4.57 -4.66 -2.01
N LEU A 71 -4.80 -5.05 -3.26
CA LEU A 71 -5.69 -6.16 -3.60
C LEU A 71 -5.15 -7.49 -3.04
N ALA A 72 -3.85 -7.74 -3.19
CA ALA A 72 -3.22 -8.96 -2.71
C ALA A 72 -3.28 -9.08 -1.18
N LEU A 73 -2.95 -8.01 -0.45
CA LEU A 73 -3.06 -7.99 1.02
C LEU A 73 -4.49 -8.16 1.52
N ALA A 74 -5.49 -7.76 0.72
CA ALA A 74 -6.90 -7.97 1.05
C ALA A 74 -7.42 -9.36 0.64
N GLY A 75 -6.57 -10.21 0.06
CA GLY A 75 -6.96 -11.53 -0.44
C GLY A 75 -7.93 -11.49 -1.63
N ASN A 76 -7.96 -10.40 -2.41
CA ASN A 76 -8.85 -10.27 -3.55
C ASN A 76 -8.30 -10.98 -4.79
N VAL A 77 -8.31 -12.31 -4.75
CA VAL A 77 -7.78 -13.19 -5.80
C VAL A 77 -8.50 -12.98 -7.13
N GLU A 78 -9.84 -12.96 -7.09
CA GLU A 78 -10.71 -12.85 -8.27
C GLU A 78 -10.34 -11.63 -9.13
N LYS A 79 -10.18 -10.46 -8.50
CA LYS A 79 -9.85 -9.24 -9.23
C LYS A 79 -8.48 -9.30 -9.90
N ILE A 80 -7.49 -9.90 -9.25
CA ILE A 80 -6.14 -9.99 -9.82
C ILE A 80 -6.11 -11.03 -10.95
N GLU A 81 -6.87 -12.12 -10.84
CA GLU A 81 -7.05 -13.11 -11.91
C GLU A 81 -7.73 -12.50 -13.14
N GLU A 82 -8.74 -11.64 -12.98
CA GLU A 82 -9.34 -10.88 -14.09
C GLU A 82 -8.30 -10.05 -14.86
N TYR A 83 -7.40 -9.37 -14.14
CA TYR A 83 -6.32 -8.60 -14.74
C TYR A 83 -5.32 -9.49 -15.47
N PHE A 84 -4.95 -10.62 -14.87
CA PHE A 84 -4.05 -11.59 -15.48
C PHE A 84 -4.62 -12.16 -16.79
N CYS A 85 -5.89 -12.56 -16.79
CA CYS A 85 -6.57 -13.03 -17.99
C CYS A 85 -6.64 -11.94 -19.08
N SER A 86 -6.91 -10.69 -18.69
CA SER A 86 -6.93 -9.57 -19.65
C SER A 86 -5.55 -9.35 -20.28
N PHE A 87 -4.47 -9.42 -19.49
CA PHE A 87 -3.09 -9.34 -19.99
C PHE A 87 -2.79 -10.45 -21.00
N LYS A 88 -3.18 -11.70 -20.69
CA LYS A 88 -3.04 -12.84 -21.62
C LYS A 88 -3.80 -12.65 -22.93
N ALA A 89 -4.93 -11.95 -22.89
CA ALA A 89 -5.70 -11.58 -24.09
C ALA A 89 -5.13 -10.36 -24.85
N GLY A 90 -4.00 -9.81 -24.42
CA GLY A 90 -3.39 -8.62 -25.02
C GLY A 90 -4.01 -7.29 -24.58
N ASN A 91 -4.99 -7.30 -23.67
CA ASN A 91 -5.61 -6.10 -23.13
C ASN A 91 -5.03 -5.77 -21.75
N ARG A 92 -4.17 -4.75 -21.69
CA ARG A 92 -3.51 -4.33 -20.44
C ARG A 92 -4.36 -3.43 -19.56
N LEU A 93 -5.61 -3.13 -19.90
CA LEU A 93 -6.53 -2.33 -19.07
C LEU A 93 -5.96 -0.96 -18.67
N GLY A 94 -5.11 -0.35 -19.49
CA GLY A 94 -4.46 0.93 -19.18
C GLY A 94 -3.31 0.85 -18.18
N PHE A 95 -2.94 -0.34 -17.68
CA PHE A 95 -1.77 -0.49 -16.81
C PHE A 95 -0.49 -0.01 -17.50
N VAL A 96 0.28 0.77 -16.74
CA VAL A 96 1.62 1.22 -17.09
C VAL A 96 2.53 0.06 -17.57
N PRO A 97 3.47 0.31 -18.50
CA PRO A 97 4.24 -0.75 -19.17
C PRO A 97 5.05 -1.65 -18.24
N TYR A 98 5.48 -1.14 -17.08
CA TYR A 98 6.33 -1.90 -16.15
C TYR A 98 5.57 -2.99 -15.38
N ILE A 99 4.23 -2.95 -15.33
CA ILE A 99 3.44 -4.04 -14.73
C ILE A 99 3.50 -5.26 -15.64
N THR A 100 3.86 -6.43 -15.11
CA THR A 100 4.00 -7.64 -15.93
C THR A 100 3.06 -8.75 -15.46
N GLU A 101 2.83 -9.73 -16.33
CA GLU A 101 2.06 -10.94 -15.98
C GLU A 101 2.66 -11.67 -14.77
N SER A 102 4.00 -11.74 -14.68
CA SER A 102 4.71 -12.34 -13.54
C SER A 102 4.48 -11.57 -12.22
N MET A 103 4.21 -10.26 -12.27
CA MET A 103 3.83 -9.52 -11.07
C MET A 103 2.40 -9.85 -10.63
N LEU A 104 1.47 -10.00 -11.58
CA LEU A 104 0.10 -10.39 -11.30
C LEU A 104 0.03 -11.82 -10.75
N ASP A 105 0.81 -12.74 -11.31
CA ASP A 105 0.93 -14.12 -10.85
C ASP A 105 1.40 -14.21 -9.38
N ARG A 106 2.49 -13.51 -9.04
CA ARG A 106 2.97 -13.40 -7.64
C ARG A 106 1.95 -12.73 -6.71
N ALA A 107 1.19 -11.76 -7.22
CA ALA A 107 0.14 -11.10 -6.43
C ALA A 107 -1.03 -12.06 -6.16
N ILE A 108 -1.38 -12.94 -7.10
CA ILE A 108 -2.38 -14.01 -6.90
C ILE A 108 -1.92 -14.98 -5.82
N GLU A 109 -0.67 -15.45 -5.87
CA GLU A 109 -0.11 -16.34 -4.85
C GLU A 109 -0.19 -15.71 -3.45
N LEU A 110 0.22 -14.44 -3.34
CA LEU A 110 0.12 -13.70 -2.09
C LEU A 110 -1.32 -13.54 -1.62
N ALA A 111 -2.24 -13.20 -2.53
CA ALA A 111 -3.66 -13.02 -2.22
C ALA A 111 -4.31 -14.30 -1.67
N ARG A 112 -3.98 -15.46 -2.25
CA ARG A 112 -4.48 -16.76 -1.76
C ARG A 112 -4.00 -17.03 -0.34
N ARG A 113 -2.71 -16.78 -0.07
CA ARG A 113 -2.12 -16.93 1.27
C ARG A 113 -2.81 -16.03 2.30
N GLU A 114 -3.06 -14.77 1.96
CA GLU A 114 -3.71 -13.83 2.89
C GLU A 114 -5.20 -14.13 3.09
N GLY A 115 -5.91 -14.55 2.03
CA GLY A 115 -7.29 -15.00 2.13
C GLY A 115 -7.44 -16.21 3.06
N ASP A 116 -6.52 -17.17 2.98
CA ASP A 116 -6.48 -18.32 3.88
C ASP A 116 -6.18 -17.88 5.33
N ASN A 117 -5.19 -17.00 5.54
CA ASN A 117 -4.82 -16.48 6.87
C ASN A 117 -6.00 -15.75 7.54
N ALA A 118 -6.76 -14.95 6.79
CA ALA A 118 -7.96 -14.27 7.28
C ALA A 118 -9.11 -15.25 7.62
N ARG A 119 -9.12 -16.45 7.02
CA ARG A 119 -10.11 -17.49 7.32
C ARG A 119 -9.86 -18.19 8.66
N TRP A 120 -8.60 -18.30 9.10
CA TRP A 120 -8.23 -18.93 10.38
C TRP A 120 -8.35 -18.01 11.60
N LYS A 121 -8.44 -16.69 11.41
CA LYS A 121 -8.57 -15.70 12.48
C LYS A 121 -10.02 -15.31 12.82
N ARG A 122 -11.01 -15.94 12.17
CA ARG A 122 -12.45 -15.71 12.39
C ARG A 122 -13.05 -16.75 13.31
#